data_AF-A0A521I6J8-F1
#
_entry.id   AF-A0A521I6J8-F1
#
_cell.length_a   1.000
_cell.length_b   1.000
_cell.length_c   1.000
_cell.angle_alpha   90.00
_cell.angle_beta   90.00
_cell.angle_gamma   90.00
#
_symmetry.space_group_name_H-M   'P 1'
#
loop_
_entity.id
_entity.type
_entity.pdbx_description
1 polymer ?
#
loop_
_entity_poly.entity_id
_entity_poly.type
_entity_poly.pdbx_seq_one_letter_code
_entity_poly.pdbx_strand_id
1 'polypeptide(L)'
;MIHHPGFRTAAAAVLAAVLIGAVPGCRFSASGGNSASGGSAARISLKTGWEWTRTPHDDGSWYPVPDSMLSTLDLLPENSSGIFWMRQIFSVPESLAGKRLSAYLGRITMADRVWLNGIYIGGKGSMENDTLSEWNSVRLYSIPGNALGSGQNTLLVQIRGDNEAALVSDPFIGETEDAQRAAFIEDFWNSIINILCAAMMVIVGLYHLMLYVLRRVEKENLTFAVLNLVTALYLSNFFITGIPLLSTLSFLTYQKVVANALPFIIGWLFTLFVRQFL
;
A
#
# COMPACT_ATOMS: atom_id res chain seq x y z
N MET A 1 -0.13 22.01 46.40
CA MET A 1 -0.12 22.72 45.11
C MET A 1 1.32 23.06 44.78
N ILE A 2 1.96 22.28 43.89
CA ILE A 2 3.26 22.63 43.31
C ILE A 2 3.04 22.54 41.80
N HIS A 3 2.83 23.70 41.16
CA HIS A 3 2.69 23.82 39.72
C HIS A 3 4.10 23.82 39.10
N HIS A 4 4.43 22.79 38.32
CA HIS A 4 5.62 22.82 37.46
C HIS A 4 5.23 23.31 36.05
N PRO A 5 5.65 24.52 35.65
CA PRO A 5 5.27 25.14 34.36
C PRO A 5 6.02 24.57 33.14
N GLY A 6 6.96 23.65 33.32
CA GLY A 6 7.83 23.14 32.23
C GLY A 6 7.25 22.03 31.35
N PHE A 7 6.17 21.36 31.76
CA PHE A 7 5.63 20.20 31.02
C PHE A 7 4.61 20.59 29.93
N ARG A 8 3.96 21.75 30.09
CA ARG A 8 2.91 22.22 29.16
C ARG A 8 3.47 22.74 27.83
N THR A 9 4.68 23.27 27.83
CA THR A 9 5.33 23.81 26.61
C THR A 9 5.91 22.70 25.72
N ALA A 10 6.38 21.60 26.30
CA ALA A 10 6.88 20.45 25.55
C ALA A 10 5.76 19.65 24.87
N ALA A 11 4.61 19.47 25.55
CA ALA A 11 3.47 18.74 24.99
C ALA A 11 2.79 19.48 23.82
N ALA A 12 2.71 20.82 23.87
CA ALA A 12 2.12 21.62 22.80
C ALA A 12 2.98 21.63 21.51
N ALA A 13 4.31 21.53 21.64
CA ALA A 13 5.21 21.50 20.50
C ALA A 13 5.15 20.18 19.72
N VAL A 14 4.92 19.06 20.40
CA VAL A 14 4.74 17.74 19.76
C VAL A 14 3.37 17.62 19.06
N LEU A 15 2.35 18.27 19.60
CA LEU A 15 0.98 18.26 19.05
C LEU A 15 0.80 19.10 17.77
N ALA A 16 1.59 20.15 17.59
CA ALA A 16 1.57 20.96 16.35
C ALA A 16 2.25 20.26 15.16
N ALA A 17 3.21 19.36 15.42
CA ALA A 17 3.93 18.64 14.36
C ALA A 17 3.14 17.47 13.77
N VAL A 18 2.15 16.92 14.48
CA VAL A 18 1.36 15.76 14.04
C VAL A 18 0.13 16.15 13.21
N LEU A 19 -0.29 17.43 13.26
CA LEU A 19 -1.51 17.91 12.57
C LEU A 19 -1.25 18.75 11.31
N ILE A 20 0.02 18.96 10.93
CA ILE A 20 0.39 19.55 9.64
C ILE A 20 1.19 18.51 8.85
N GLY A 21 0.52 17.41 8.53
CA GLY A 21 1.00 16.38 7.61
C GLY A 21 0.16 16.34 6.33
N ALA A 22 -0.30 17.50 5.85
CA ALA A 22 -0.96 17.62 4.56
C ALA A 22 0.10 17.69 3.46
N VAL A 23 0.30 16.54 2.81
CA VAL A 23 0.72 16.37 1.41
C VAL A 23 1.99 17.10 0.95
N PRO A 24 3.12 16.39 0.81
CA PRO A 24 4.01 16.61 -0.31
C PRO A 24 3.64 15.63 -1.41
N GLY A 25 2.94 16.14 -2.44
CA GLY A 25 2.95 15.52 -3.75
C GLY A 25 4.38 15.59 -4.29
N CYS A 26 5.21 14.59 -3.97
CA CYS A 26 6.45 14.37 -4.68
C CYS A 26 6.11 13.86 -6.08
N ARG A 27 5.81 14.78 -6.99
CA ARG A 27 5.92 14.53 -8.42
C ARG A 27 7.40 14.38 -8.72
N PHE A 28 7.87 13.13 -8.87
CA PHE A 28 9.15 12.87 -9.50
C PHE A 28 9.01 13.22 -10.98
N SER A 29 9.36 14.46 -11.33
CA SER A 29 9.62 14.85 -12.71
C SER A 29 11.01 14.30 -13.07
N ALA A 30 11.05 13.26 -13.89
CA ALA A 30 12.27 12.81 -14.52
C ALA A 30 12.63 13.79 -15.64
N SER A 31 13.48 14.78 -15.35
CA SER A 31 14.25 15.47 -16.40
C SER A 31 15.72 15.10 -16.24
N GLY A 32 16.34 14.74 -17.37
CA GLY A 32 17.63 14.07 -17.43
C GLY A 32 18.79 14.89 -16.89
N GLY A 33 19.75 14.17 -16.30
CA GLY A 33 21.04 14.68 -15.89
C GLY A 33 21.96 13.51 -15.56
N ASN A 34 22.91 13.24 -16.46
CA ASN A 34 23.91 12.18 -16.36
C ASN A 34 24.82 12.33 -15.13
N SER A 35 25.28 11.17 -14.64
CA SER A 35 26.52 10.92 -13.89
C SER A 35 26.45 10.93 -12.36
N ALA A 36 26.15 9.75 -11.80
CA ALA A 36 26.89 9.23 -10.65
C ALA A 36 27.00 7.70 -10.80
N SER A 37 28.24 7.21 -10.80
CA SER A 37 28.63 5.82 -10.95
C SER A 37 28.17 4.96 -9.77
N GLY A 38 26.92 4.50 -9.81
CA GLY A 38 26.49 3.23 -9.27
C GLY A 38 25.82 2.52 -10.43
N GLY A 39 26.37 1.39 -10.90
CA GLY A 39 25.79 0.68 -12.04
C GLY A 39 24.33 0.39 -11.73
N SER A 40 23.40 1.06 -12.42
CA SER A 40 21.98 0.76 -12.30
C SER A 40 21.83 -0.72 -12.60
N ALA A 41 21.31 -1.48 -11.64
CA ALA A 41 20.99 -2.88 -11.86
C ALA A 41 20.16 -3.00 -13.15
N ALA A 42 20.47 -3.98 -13.98
CA ALA A 42 19.74 -4.18 -15.22
C ALA A 42 18.28 -4.52 -14.89
N ARG A 43 17.35 -3.77 -15.46
CA ARG A 43 15.91 -3.94 -15.26
C ARG A 43 15.20 -3.99 -16.61
N ILE A 44 14.24 -4.90 -16.74
CA ILE A 44 13.25 -4.89 -17.81
C ILE A 44 12.10 -4.02 -17.29
N SER A 45 12.00 -2.79 -17.81
CA SER A 45 10.91 -1.89 -17.47
C SER A 45 9.58 -2.46 -17.97
N LEU A 46 8.56 -2.51 -17.12
CA LEU A 46 7.20 -2.87 -17.50
C LEU A 46 6.26 -1.66 -17.43
N LYS A 47 6.78 -0.43 -17.54
CA LYS A 47 5.94 0.78 -17.44
C LYS A 47 4.99 0.99 -18.62
N THR A 48 5.29 0.42 -19.78
CA THR A 48 4.62 0.72 -21.04
C THR A 48 4.32 -0.55 -21.81
N GLY A 49 3.37 -0.51 -22.75
CA GLY A 49 3.06 -1.65 -23.62
C GLY A 49 2.16 -2.71 -23.02
N TRP A 50 1.48 -2.39 -21.91
CA TRP A 50 0.43 -3.25 -21.37
C TRP A 50 -0.77 -3.28 -22.30
N GLU A 51 -1.39 -4.46 -22.40
CA GLU A 51 -2.68 -4.64 -23.06
C GLU A 51 -3.66 -5.26 -22.08
N TRP A 52 -4.95 -4.99 -22.25
CA TRP A 52 -6.00 -5.49 -21.37
C TRP A 52 -7.15 -6.12 -22.15
N THR A 53 -7.86 -7.03 -21.47
CA THR A 53 -9.11 -7.65 -21.95
C THR A 53 -9.98 -8.08 -20.78
N ARG A 54 -11.28 -8.27 -21.01
CA ARG A 54 -12.18 -8.95 -20.06
C ARG A 54 -12.18 -10.46 -20.23
N THR A 55 -11.86 -10.94 -21.43
CA THR A 55 -11.93 -12.35 -21.80
C THR A 55 -10.59 -12.77 -22.40
N PRO A 56 -9.77 -13.56 -21.69
CA PRO A 56 -8.41 -13.91 -22.11
C PRO A 56 -8.35 -15.04 -23.15
N HIS A 57 -9.49 -15.51 -23.69
CA HIS A 57 -9.51 -16.54 -24.73
C HIS A 57 -8.86 -16.04 -26.03
N ASP A 58 -8.30 -16.95 -26.82
CA ASP A 58 -7.45 -16.67 -28.00
C ASP A 58 -8.11 -15.78 -29.07
N ASP A 59 -9.44 -15.70 -29.13
CA ASP A 59 -10.21 -14.82 -30.03
C ASP A 59 -10.52 -13.43 -29.44
N GLY A 60 -10.09 -13.18 -28.21
CA GLY A 60 -10.33 -11.93 -27.48
C GLY A 60 -9.51 -10.78 -28.04
N SER A 61 -10.16 -9.68 -28.38
CA SER A 61 -9.47 -8.43 -28.73
C SER A 61 -8.76 -7.87 -27.51
N TRP A 62 -7.43 -7.78 -27.56
CA TRP A 62 -6.61 -7.10 -26.57
C TRP A 62 -6.53 -5.61 -26.92
N TYR A 63 -6.72 -4.75 -25.93
CA TYR A 63 -6.70 -3.31 -26.10
C TYR A 63 -5.48 -2.71 -25.41
N PRO A 64 -4.75 -1.77 -26.02
CA PRO A 64 -3.61 -1.14 -25.38
C PRO A 64 -4.06 -0.33 -24.15
N VAL A 65 -3.29 -0.41 -23.07
CA VAL A 65 -3.40 0.46 -21.91
C VAL A 65 -2.46 1.65 -22.11
N PRO A 66 -2.95 2.90 -22.18
CA PRO A 66 -2.12 4.08 -22.24
C PRO A 66 -1.21 4.17 -21.02
N ASP A 67 0.07 4.50 -21.23
CA ASP A 67 1.08 4.56 -20.16
C ASP A 67 0.67 5.50 -19.02
N SER A 68 -0.01 6.61 -19.32
CA SER A 68 -0.51 7.56 -18.32
C SER A 68 -1.63 7.03 -17.43
N MET A 69 -2.22 5.89 -17.79
CA MET A 69 -3.38 5.29 -17.12
C MET A 69 -3.01 4.04 -16.33
N LEU A 70 -1.75 3.60 -16.31
CA LEU A 70 -1.35 2.40 -15.59
C LEU A 70 -1.63 2.49 -14.07
N SER A 71 -1.48 3.70 -13.51
CA SER A 71 -1.66 3.97 -12.08
C SER A 71 -3.11 4.22 -11.64
N THR A 72 -4.05 4.37 -12.57
CA THR A 72 -5.47 4.61 -12.23
C THR A 72 -6.44 3.64 -12.92
N LEU A 73 -6.00 2.98 -14.00
CA LEU A 73 -6.77 2.07 -14.87
C LEU A 73 -8.23 2.53 -15.10
N ASP A 74 -8.44 3.84 -15.26
CA ASP A 74 -9.76 4.47 -15.46
C ASP A 74 -10.49 4.03 -16.76
N LEU A 75 -9.86 3.16 -17.56
CA LEU A 75 -10.43 2.58 -18.78
C LEU A 75 -11.40 1.43 -18.52
N LEU A 76 -11.51 0.95 -17.29
CA LEU A 76 -12.59 0.02 -16.95
C LEU A 76 -13.92 0.77 -17.13
N PRO A 77 -14.84 0.27 -17.98
CA PRO A 77 -16.16 0.88 -18.18
C PRO A 77 -16.79 1.30 -16.85
N GLU A 78 -17.43 2.47 -16.81
CA GLU A 78 -18.11 2.98 -15.63
C GLU A 78 -18.92 1.86 -14.94
N ASN A 79 -18.74 1.69 -13.62
CA ASN A 79 -19.42 0.69 -12.79
C ASN A 79 -19.08 -0.78 -13.05
N SER A 80 -17.86 -1.10 -13.51
CA SER A 80 -17.48 -2.50 -13.72
C SER A 80 -16.66 -3.11 -12.59
N SER A 81 -17.34 -3.42 -11.48
CA SER A 81 -16.89 -4.50 -10.60
C SER A 81 -16.72 -5.78 -11.43
N GLY A 82 -15.58 -6.45 -11.32
CA GLY A 82 -15.33 -7.67 -12.08
C GLY A 82 -13.87 -8.06 -12.20
N ILE A 83 -13.65 -9.08 -13.03
CA ILE A 83 -12.33 -9.60 -13.35
C ILE A 83 -11.92 -9.06 -14.72
N PHE A 84 -10.70 -8.54 -14.80
CA PHE A 84 -10.06 -8.18 -16.06
C PHE A 84 -8.63 -8.71 -16.07
N TRP A 85 -8.08 -8.78 -17.27
CA TRP A 85 -6.80 -9.40 -17.55
C TRP A 85 -5.91 -8.37 -18.22
N MET A 86 -4.68 -8.28 -17.75
CA MET A 86 -3.63 -7.48 -18.33
C MET A 86 -2.51 -8.40 -18.80
N ARG A 87 -1.93 -8.13 -19.96
CA ARG A 87 -0.74 -8.84 -20.42
C ARG A 87 0.36 -7.87 -20.77
N GLN A 88 1.58 -8.34 -20.59
CA GLN A 88 2.79 -7.64 -20.96
C GLN A 88 3.71 -8.62 -21.67
N ILE A 89 4.25 -8.20 -22.81
CA ILE A 89 5.15 -9.01 -23.63
C ILE A 89 6.54 -8.40 -23.56
N PHE A 90 7.54 -9.22 -23.22
CA PHE A 90 8.91 -8.74 -23.04
C PHE A 90 9.93 -9.81 -23.45
N SER A 91 11.17 -9.40 -23.70
CA SER A 91 12.31 -10.28 -23.92
C SER A 91 13.31 -10.13 -22.77
N VAL A 92 14.02 -11.21 -22.46
CA VAL A 92 15.07 -11.19 -21.42
C VAL A 92 16.40 -10.79 -22.08
N PRO A 93 17.01 -9.66 -21.69
CA PRO A 93 18.32 -9.29 -22.22
C PRO A 93 19.41 -10.23 -21.71
N GLU A 94 20.49 -10.37 -22.47
CA GLU A 94 21.64 -11.22 -22.12
C GLU A 94 22.23 -10.87 -20.74
N SER A 95 22.19 -9.59 -20.35
CA SER A 95 22.65 -9.11 -19.04
C SER A 95 21.90 -9.69 -17.84
N LEU A 96 20.71 -10.25 -18.06
CA LEU A 96 19.87 -10.90 -17.05
C LEU A 96 19.75 -12.42 -17.27
N ALA A 97 20.35 -12.96 -18.33
CA ALA A 97 20.32 -14.40 -18.61
C ALA A 97 21.04 -15.19 -17.51
N GLY A 98 20.45 -16.31 -17.08
CA GLY A 98 21.01 -17.19 -16.03
C GLY A 98 20.94 -16.63 -14.61
N LYS A 99 20.43 -15.41 -14.41
CA LYS A 99 20.26 -14.81 -13.08
C LYS A 99 18.93 -15.20 -12.44
N ARG A 100 18.86 -15.09 -11.11
CA ARG A 100 17.60 -15.27 -10.36
C ARG A 100 16.77 -14.00 -10.48
N LEU A 101 15.70 -14.04 -11.26
CA LEU A 101 14.85 -12.89 -11.50
C LEU A 101 13.59 -12.89 -10.61
N SER A 102 13.06 -11.71 -10.34
CA SER A 102 11.76 -11.52 -9.72
C SER A 102 11.00 -10.40 -10.43
N ALA A 103 9.68 -10.54 -10.51
CA ALA A 103 8.77 -9.52 -11.02
C ALA A 103 8.31 -8.62 -9.86
N TYR A 104 8.65 -7.34 -9.95
CA TYR A 104 8.14 -6.29 -9.09
C TYR A 104 7.00 -5.58 -9.80
N LEU A 105 5.78 -5.64 -9.26
CA LEU A 105 4.59 -5.04 -9.88
C LEU A 105 4.01 -3.85 -9.09
N GLY A 106 4.71 -3.39 -8.05
CA GLY A 106 4.19 -2.32 -7.19
C GLY A 106 2.96 -2.76 -6.40
N ARG A 107 1.97 -1.90 -6.27
CA ARG A 107 0.68 -2.24 -5.62
C ARG A 107 -0.40 -2.44 -6.68
N ILE A 108 -1.17 -3.51 -6.48
CA ILE A 108 -2.31 -3.84 -7.35
C ILE A 108 -3.58 -3.86 -6.50
N THR A 109 -4.60 -3.12 -6.94
CA THR A 109 -5.93 -3.12 -6.32
C THR A 109 -6.88 -4.01 -7.11
N MET A 110 -7.75 -4.82 -6.49
CA MET A 110 -7.85 -5.17 -5.06
C MET A 110 -7.25 -6.55 -4.76
N ALA A 111 -7.24 -7.43 -5.75
CA ALA A 111 -6.67 -8.77 -5.70
C ALA A 111 -6.15 -9.14 -7.09
N ASP A 112 -5.15 -10.01 -7.12
CA ASP A 112 -4.46 -10.36 -8.36
C ASP A 112 -3.98 -11.81 -8.36
N ARG A 113 -3.84 -12.35 -9.57
CA ARG A 113 -3.18 -13.62 -9.86
C ARG A 113 -2.27 -13.37 -11.05
N VAL A 114 -1.07 -13.92 -11.00
CA VAL A 114 -0.02 -13.65 -11.98
C VAL A 114 0.53 -14.95 -12.54
N TRP A 115 0.65 -15.00 -13.86
CA TRP A 115 1.26 -16.09 -14.61
C TRP A 115 2.35 -15.55 -15.52
N LEU A 116 3.39 -16.36 -15.70
CA LEU A 116 4.45 -16.12 -16.66
C LEU A 116 4.49 -17.31 -17.62
N ASN A 117 4.28 -17.08 -18.91
CA ASN A 117 4.21 -18.12 -19.93
C ASN A 117 3.27 -19.28 -19.54
N GLY A 118 2.13 -18.95 -18.94
CA GLY A 118 1.13 -19.92 -18.45
C GLY A 118 1.43 -20.55 -17.09
N ILE A 119 2.62 -20.34 -16.50
CA ILE A 119 2.99 -20.85 -15.17
C ILE A 119 2.57 -19.84 -14.12
N TYR A 120 1.78 -20.26 -13.12
CA TYR A 120 1.40 -19.40 -12.00
C TYR A 120 2.62 -19.05 -11.14
N ILE A 121 2.86 -17.76 -10.90
CA ILE A 121 4.01 -17.27 -10.11
C ILE A 121 3.60 -16.58 -8.81
N GLY A 122 2.31 -16.29 -8.61
CA GLY A 122 1.79 -15.77 -7.35
C GLY A 122 0.52 -14.95 -7.47
N GLY A 123 0.05 -14.45 -6.34
CA GLY A 123 -1.15 -13.63 -6.25
C GLY A 123 -1.46 -13.25 -4.82
N LYS A 124 -2.28 -12.22 -4.65
CA LYS A 124 -2.74 -11.73 -3.35
C LYS A 124 -4.24 -11.47 -3.37
N GLY A 125 -4.85 -11.53 -2.19
CA GLY A 125 -6.27 -11.27 -2.00
C GLY A 125 -7.18 -12.37 -2.52
N SER A 126 -8.47 -12.26 -2.19
CA SER A 126 -9.50 -13.18 -2.71
C SER A 126 -9.97 -12.74 -4.09
N MET A 127 -10.22 -13.70 -4.97
CA MET A 127 -10.86 -13.48 -6.27
C MET A 127 -12.39 -13.65 -6.22
N GLU A 128 -12.91 -14.25 -5.15
CA GLU A 128 -14.31 -14.68 -5.05
C GLU A 128 -15.09 -13.94 -3.97
N ASN A 129 -14.41 -13.57 -2.88
CA ASN A 129 -15.05 -13.03 -1.68
C ASN A 129 -14.73 -11.54 -1.49
N ASP A 130 -15.65 -10.81 -0.85
CA ASP A 130 -15.45 -9.44 -0.36
C ASP A 130 -14.58 -9.41 0.92
N THR A 131 -13.47 -10.14 0.95
CA THR A 131 -12.47 -10.05 2.03
C THR A 131 -11.67 -8.76 1.90
N LEU A 132 -10.92 -8.39 2.95
CA LEU A 132 -10.02 -7.25 2.95
C LEU A 132 -9.22 -7.14 1.62
N SER A 133 -9.28 -5.95 1.02
CA SER A 133 -8.55 -5.59 -0.19
C SER A 133 -7.05 -5.49 0.09
N GLU A 134 -6.23 -6.10 -0.77
CA GLU A 134 -4.77 -6.08 -0.69
C GLU A 134 -4.18 -4.85 -1.40
N TRP A 135 -4.94 -3.76 -1.46
CA TRP A 135 -4.61 -2.54 -2.17
C TRP A 135 -3.27 -1.92 -1.73
N ASN A 136 -2.91 -2.06 -0.45
CA ASN A 136 -1.67 -1.49 0.07
C ASN A 136 -0.49 -2.49 0.07
N SER A 137 -0.70 -3.75 -0.33
CA SER A 137 0.35 -4.76 -0.30
C SER A 137 1.21 -4.70 -1.57
N VAL A 138 2.52 -4.69 -1.39
CA VAL A 138 3.47 -4.70 -2.51
C VAL A 138 3.54 -6.09 -3.17
N ARG A 139 3.55 -6.12 -4.50
CA ARG A 139 3.60 -7.32 -5.34
C ARG A 139 5.02 -7.59 -5.79
N LEU A 140 5.56 -8.68 -5.25
CA LEU A 140 6.86 -9.22 -5.60
C LEU A 140 6.73 -10.72 -5.81
N TYR A 141 7.03 -11.19 -7.01
CA TYR A 141 6.90 -12.60 -7.39
C TYR A 141 8.22 -13.13 -7.89
N SER A 142 8.75 -14.18 -7.24
CA SER A 142 9.95 -14.85 -7.71
C SER A 142 9.67 -15.61 -9.00
N ILE A 143 10.53 -15.46 -10.00
CA ILE A 143 10.38 -16.12 -11.28
C ILE A 143 11.11 -17.48 -11.22
N PRO A 144 10.41 -18.61 -11.41
CA PRO A 144 11.06 -19.92 -11.52
C PRO A 144 12.02 -19.94 -12.71
N GLY A 145 13.18 -20.58 -12.56
CA GLY A 145 14.21 -20.61 -13.62
C GLY A 145 13.74 -21.27 -14.93
N ASN A 146 12.74 -22.14 -14.87
CA ASN A 146 12.12 -22.79 -16.03
C ASN A 146 10.94 -22.01 -16.62
N ALA A 147 10.53 -20.90 -16.01
CA ALA A 147 9.38 -20.13 -16.47
C ALA A 147 9.71 -19.16 -17.61
N LEU A 148 11.00 -18.83 -17.81
CA LEU A 148 11.46 -17.93 -18.87
C LEU A 148 11.87 -18.72 -20.11
N GLY A 149 11.34 -18.32 -21.26
CA GLY A 149 11.78 -18.75 -22.58
C GLY A 149 12.89 -17.86 -23.13
N SER A 150 13.64 -18.39 -24.11
CA SER A 150 14.73 -17.68 -24.79
C SER A 150 14.26 -16.56 -25.74
N GLY A 151 12.97 -16.52 -26.07
CA GLY A 151 12.37 -15.53 -26.96
C GLY A 151 11.50 -14.51 -26.22
N GLN A 152 10.32 -14.24 -26.78
CA GLN A 152 9.31 -13.44 -26.09
C GLN A 152 8.69 -14.23 -24.95
N ASN A 153 8.44 -13.51 -23.86
CA ASN A 153 7.78 -14.00 -22.66
C ASN A 153 6.52 -13.17 -22.44
N THR A 154 5.47 -13.81 -21.94
CA THR A 154 4.20 -13.15 -21.63
C THR A 154 3.94 -13.21 -20.13
N LEU A 155 3.89 -12.04 -19.50
CA LEU A 155 3.38 -11.88 -18.15
C LEU A 155 1.89 -11.59 -18.24
N LEU A 156 1.07 -12.43 -17.61
CA LEU A 156 -0.37 -12.30 -17.56
C LEU A 156 -0.77 -12.00 -16.11
N VAL A 157 -1.56 -10.95 -15.91
CA VAL A 157 -2.05 -10.50 -14.61
C VAL A 157 -3.57 -10.48 -14.67
N GLN A 158 -4.22 -11.35 -13.92
CA GLN A 158 -5.66 -11.26 -13.65
C GLN A 158 -5.84 -10.35 -12.45
N ILE A 159 -6.72 -9.36 -12.57
CA ILE A 159 -7.00 -8.40 -11.52
C ILE A 159 -8.51 -8.40 -11.28
N ARG A 160 -8.89 -8.42 -10.01
CA ARG A 160 -10.26 -8.13 -9.57
C ARG A 160 -10.34 -6.66 -9.16
N GLY A 161 -11.13 -5.89 -9.90
CA GLY A 161 -11.49 -4.52 -9.56
C GLY A 161 -12.90 -4.45 -9.00
N ASP A 162 -13.13 -3.53 -8.07
CA ASP A 162 -14.46 -3.18 -7.57
C ASP A 162 -14.64 -1.67 -7.69
N ASN A 163 -15.02 -1.22 -8.89
CA ASN A 163 -15.11 0.20 -9.30
C ASN A 163 -13.78 0.97 -9.36
N GLU A 164 -12.70 0.42 -8.82
CA GLU A 164 -11.33 0.92 -8.96
C GLU A 164 -10.40 -0.25 -9.26
N ALA A 165 -9.41 0.01 -10.11
CA ALA A 165 -8.28 -0.85 -10.35
C ALA A 165 -7.05 0.02 -10.56
N ALA A 166 -5.90 -0.41 -10.07
CA ALA A 166 -4.68 0.32 -10.32
C ALA A 166 -3.49 -0.63 -10.27
N LEU A 167 -2.50 -0.38 -11.14
CA LEU A 167 -1.15 -0.90 -11.00
C LEU A 167 -0.26 0.30 -10.65
N VAL A 168 -0.17 0.58 -9.36
CA VAL A 168 0.50 1.75 -8.81
C VAL A 168 1.94 1.39 -8.53
N SER A 169 2.86 1.84 -9.37
CA SER A 169 4.32 2.04 -9.15
C SER A 169 5.02 2.04 -10.52
N ASP A 170 6.34 1.84 -10.50
CA ASP A 170 7.19 1.58 -11.65
C ASP A 170 7.49 0.09 -11.74
N PRO A 171 6.62 -0.74 -12.36
CA PRO A 171 6.83 -2.19 -12.40
C PRO A 171 8.03 -2.56 -13.27
N PHE A 172 8.76 -3.60 -12.85
CA PHE A 172 9.92 -4.11 -13.59
C PHE A 172 10.20 -5.58 -13.28
N ILE A 173 10.95 -6.24 -14.15
CA ILE A 173 11.62 -7.52 -13.86
C ILE A 173 13.12 -7.26 -13.75
N GLY A 174 13.72 -7.74 -12.67
CA GLY A 174 15.14 -7.56 -12.41
C GLY A 174 15.69 -8.68 -11.55
N GLU A 175 16.96 -8.56 -11.18
CA GLU A 175 17.58 -9.47 -10.22
C GLU A 175 16.80 -9.46 -8.90
N THR A 176 16.70 -10.64 -8.26
CA THR A 176 15.86 -10.83 -7.08
C THR A 176 16.21 -9.85 -5.96
N GLU A 177 17.50 -9.59 -5.73
CA GLU A 177 17.94 -8.66 -4.68
C GLU A 177 17.48 -7.21 -4.95
N ASP A 178 17.52 -6.78 -6.21
CA ASP A 178 17.12 -5.44 -6.61
C ASP A 178 15.60 -5.28 -6.53
N ALA A 179 14.85 -6.28 -6.99
CA ALA A 179 13.40 -6.33 -6.87
C ALA A 179 12.94 -6.37 -5.39
N GLN A 180 13.64 -7.11 -4.53
CA GLN A 180 13.39 -7.13 -3.08
C GLN A 180 13.66 -5.78 -2.42
N ARG A 181 14.73 -5.08 -2.81
CA ARG A 181 15.03 -3.73 -2.28
C ARG A 181 13.95 -2.73 -2.69
N ALA A 182 13.53 -2.74 -3.95
CA ALA A 182 12.44 -1.88 -4.42
C ALA A 182 11.15 -2.16 -3.65
N ALA A 183 10.80 -3.44 -3.48
CA ALA A 183 9.62 -3.83 -2.73
C ALA A 183 9.68 -3.44 -1.25
N PHE A 184 10.84 -3.62 -0.61
CA PHE A 184 11.04 -3.21 0.77
C PHE A 184 10.89 -1.70 0.95
N ILE A 185 11.45 -0.89 0.05
CA ILE A 185 11.34 0.57 0.13
C ILE A 185 9.87 1.00 0.01
N GLU A 186 9.13 0.43 -0.95
CA GLU A 186 7.71 0.75 -1.10
C GLU A 186 6.88 0.26 0.10
N ASP A 187 7.11 -0.95 0.60
CA ASP A 187 6.42 -1.49 1.78
C ASP A 187 6.75 -0.69 3.05
N PHE A 188 7.99 -0.20 3.17
CA PHE A 188 8.42 0.60 4.30
C PHE A 188 7.60 1.89 4.45
N TRP A 189 7.49 2.66 3.37
CA TRP A 189 6.76 3.93 3.36
C TRP A 189 5.25 3.75 3.47
N ASN A 190 4.71 2.66 2.91
CA ASN A 190 3.27 2.47 2.86
C ASN A 190 2.71 1.70 4.06
N SER A 191 3.48 0.79 4.66
CA SER A 191 3.00 -0.13 5.70
C SER A 191 3.82 -0.03 6.99
N ILE A 192 5.15 -0.25 6.92
CA ILE A 192 5.99 -0.39 8.12
C ILE A 192 5.96 0.88 8.98
N ILE A 193 6.04 2.07 8.38
CA ILE A 193 5.98 3.33 9.13
C ILE A 193 4.66 3.46 9.90
N ASN A 194 3.54 3.05 9.29
CA ASN A 194 2.21 3.09 9.91
C ASN A 194 2.10 2.09 11.07
N ILE A 195 2.72 0.91 10.95
CA ILE A 195 2.82 -0.07 12.06
C ILE A 195 3.58 0.54 13.24
N LEU A 196 4.73 1.17 13.00
CA LEU A 196 5.54 1.79 14.05
C LEU A 196 4.78 2.93 14.74
N CYS A 197 4.13 3.80 13.96
CA CYS A 197 3.28 4.87 14.48
C CYS A 197 2.11 4.31 15.30
N ALA A 198 1.40 3.28 14.80
CA ALA A 198 0.28 2.66 15.50
C ALA A 198 0.73 2.01 16.82
N ALA A 199 1.87 1.31 16.83
CA ALA A 199 2.42 0.71 18.04
C ALA A 199 2.76 1.77 19.10
N MET A 200 3.39 2.87 18.69
CA MET A 200 3.68 4.00 19.57
C MET A 200 2.40 4.62 20.14
N MET A 201 1.38 4.85 19.29
CA MET A 201 0.07 5.36 19.72
C MET A 201 -0.59 4.42 20.74
N VAL A 202 -0.53 3.09 20.55
CA VAL A 202 -1.06 2.13 21.52
C VAL A 202 -0.32 2.23 22.86
N ILE A 203 1.01 2.28 22.85
CA ILE A 203 1.82 2.38 24.07
C ILE A 203 1.47 3.68 24.84
N VAL A 204 1.45 4.82 24.14
CA VAL A 204 1.12 6.12 24.72
C VAL A 204 -0.32 6.14 25.24
N GLY A 205 -1.25 5.56 24.48
CA GLY A 205 -2.66 5.45 24.86
C GLY A 205 -2.87 4.63 26.12
N LEU A 206 -2.23 3.45 26.21
CA LEU A 206 -2.28 2.60 27.40
C LEU A 206 -1.65 3.27 28.62
N TYR A 207 -0.54 4.00 28.43
CA TYR A 207 0.07 4.78 29.50
C TYR A 207 -0.88 5.86 30.05
N HIS A 208 -1.54 6.63 29.19
CA HIS A 208 -2.50 7.64 29.64
C HIS A 208 -3.77 7.02 30.23
N LEU A 209 -4.19 5.86 29.73
CA LEU A 209 -5.29 5.11 30.34
C LEU A 209 -4.95 4.68 31.76
N MET A 210 -3.73 4.19 31.98
CA MET A 210 -3.22 3.85 33.31
C MET A 210 -3.18 5.09 34.23
N LEU A 211 -2.68 6.22 33.75
CA LEU A 211 -2.70 7.48 34.51
C LEU A 211 -4.11 7.90 34.89
N TYR A 212 -5.08 7.80 33.98
CA TYR A 212 -6.47 8.09 34.27
C TYR A 212 -7.04 7.16 35.34
N VAL A 213 -6.73 5.86 35.29
CA VAL A 213 -7.17 4.89 36.31
C VAL A 213 -6.65 5.28 37.70
N LEU A 214 -5.40 5.75 37.79
CA LEU A 214 -4.76 6.20 39.02
C LEU A 214 -5.23 7.60 39.47
N ARG A 215 -5.56 8.49 38.53
CA ARG A 215 -5.93 9.89 38.76
C ARG A 215 -7.20 10.25 38.00
N ARG A 216 -8.34 9.77 38.49
CA ARG A 216 -9.66 9.96 37.87
C ARG A 216 -10.12 11.42 37.74
N VAL A 217 -9.45 12.34 38.44
CA VAL A 217 -9.70 13.78 38.37
C VAL A 217 -9.22 14.37 37.04
N GLU A 218 -8.11 13.87 36.49
CA GLU A 218 -7.48 14.33 35.24
C GLU A 218 -8.16 13.63 34.04
N LYS A 219 -9.35 14.12 33.64
CA LYS A 219 -10.18 13.55 32.57
C LYS A 219 -9.53 13.62 31.19
N GLU A 220 -8.63 14.58 30.99
CA GLU A 220 -7.82 14.76 29.78
C GLU A 220 -7.00 13.51 29.45
N ASN A 221 -6.55 12.76 30.46
CA ASN A 221 -5.80 11.51 30.27
C ASN A 221 -6.67 10.43 29.61
N LEU A 222 -7.96 10.35 29.96
CA LEU A 222 -8.87 9.39 29.32
C LEU A 222 -9.10 9.78 27.85
N THR A 223 -9.40 11.06 27.60
CA THR A 223 -9.67 11.54 26.25
C THR A 223 -8.46 11.34 25.34
N PHE A 224 -7.25 11.63 25.84
CA PHE A 224 -6.02 11.42 25.10
C PHE A 224 -5.73 9.93 24.89
N ALA A 225 -5.99 9.08 25.88
CA ALA A 225 -5.86 7.63 25.73
C ALA A 225 -6.75 7.09 24.61
N VAL A 226 -8.03 7.46 24.61
CA VAL A 226 -8.99 7.05 23.58
C VAL A 226 -8.59 7.61 22.22
N LEU A 227 -8.19 8.88 22.14
CA LEU A 227 -7.69 9.49 20.89
C LEU A 227 -6.54 8.70 20.28
N ASN A 228 -5.54 8.32 21.08
CA ASN A 228 -4.41 7.52 20.61
C ASN A 228 -4.84 6.12 20.14
N LEU A 229 -5.69 5.42 20.89
CA LEU A 229 -6.15 4.08 20.52
C LEU A 229 -7.02 4.08 19.26
N VAL A 230 -7.90 5.06 19.12
CA VAL A 230 -8.73 5.27 17.92
C VAL A 230 -7.85 5.62 16.71
N THR A 231 -6.79 6.42 16.91
CA THR A 231 -5.84 6.78 15.86
C THR A 231 -5.00 5.56 15.42
N ALA A 232 -4.60 4.70 16.37
CA ALA A 232 -3.92 3.44 16.04
C ALA A 232 -4.82 2.50 15.24
N LEU A 233 -6.11 2.42 15.58
CA LEU A 233 -7.10 1.68 14.80
C LEU A 233 -7.27 2.27 13.39
N TYR A 234 -7.28 3.60 13.25
CA TYR A 234 -7.29 4.24 11.94
C TYR A 234 -6.08 3.87 11.08
N LEU A 235 -4.87 3.93 11.66
CA LEU A 235 -3.62 3.57 10.96
C LEU A 235 -3.59 2.10 10.54
N SER A 236 -4.35 1.22 11.20
CA SER A 236 -4.42 -0.19 10.81
C SER A 236 -4.91 -0.40 9.37
N ASN A 237 -5.62 0.58 8.77
CA ASN A 237 -5.98 0.56 7.35
C ASN A 237 -4.80 0.25 6.41
N PHE A 238 -3.60 0.69 6.78
CA PHE A 238 -2.39 0.55 5.96
C PHE A 238 -1.69 -0.81 6.10
N PHE A 239 -1.99 -1.60 7.13
CA PHE A 239 -1.26 -2.85 7.39
C PHE A 239 -2.14 -4.03 7.81
N ILE A 240 -3.47 -3.84 7.92
CA ILE A 240 -4.38 -4.86 8.45
C ILE A 240 -4.36 -6.17 7.66
N THR A 241 -4.12 -6.12 6.34
CA THR A 241 -4.04 -7.34 5.52
C THR A 241 -2.83 -8.21 5.83
N GLY A 242 -1.79 -7.63 6.46
CA GLY A 242 -0.65 -8.36 6.97
C GLY A 242 -0.95 -9.20 8.22
N ILE A 243 -2.14 -9.08 8.82
CA ILE A 243 -2.54 -9.80 10.03
C ILE A 243 -3.46 -10.98 9.62
N PRO A 244 -2.97 -12.24 9.63
CA PRO A 244 -3.73 -13.38 9.10
C PRO A 244 -5.06 -13.62 9.83
N LEU A 245 -5.15 -13.25 11.11
CA LEU A 245 -6.37 -13.43 11.91
C LEU A 245 -7.54 -12.53 11.43
N LEU A 246 -7.24 -11.42 10.76
CA LEU A 246 -8.23 -10.41 10.34
C LEU A 246 -8.57 -10.49 8.84
N SER A 247 -7.93 -11.40 8.09
CA SER A 247 -8.07 -11.49 6.64
C SER A 247 -9.48 -11.85 6.16
N THR A 248 -10.32 -12.43 7.03
CA THR A 248 -11.70 -12.81 6.71
C THR A 248 -12.71 -11.68 6.90
N LEU A 249 -12.28 -10.51 7.40
CA LEU A 249 -13.17 -9.37 7.56
C LEU A 249 -13.66 -8.86 6.20
N SER A 250 -14.93 -8.44 6.15
CA SER A 250 -15.48 -7.77 4.96
C SER A 250 -14.77 -6.44 4.76
N PHE A 251 -14.24 -6.23 3.56
CA PHE A 251 -13.56 -4.98 3.21
C PHE A 251 -14.47 -3.77 3.36
N LEU A 252 -15.69 -3.85 2.83
CA LEU A 252 -16.65 -2.74 2.88
C LEU A 252 -17.06 -2.38 4.30
N THR A 253 -17.30 -3.38 5.15
CA THR A 253 -17.67 -3.15 6.56
C THR A 253 -16.53 -2.49 7.31
N TYR A 254 -15.30 -2.96 7.08
CA TYR A 254 -14.11 -2.40 7.68
C TYR A 254 -13.88 -0.94 7.25
N GLN A 255 -13.97 -0.64 5.96
CA GLN A 255 -13.80 0.73 5.42
C GLN A 255 -14.85 1.72 5.94
N LYS A 256 -16.11 1.29 6.09
CA LYS A 256 -17.17 2.13 6.67
C LYS A 256 -16.83 2.60 8.08
N VAL A 257 -16.20 1.75 8.89
CA VAL A 257 -15.75 2.14 10.22
C VAL A 257 -14.48 2.97 10.13
N VAL A 258 -13.42 2.40 9.54
CA VAL A 258 -12.06 2.94 9.63
C VAL A 258 -11.87 4.19 8.77
N ALA A 259 -12.24 4.17 7.50
CA ALA A 259 -12.03 5.32 6.62
C ALA A 259 -13.13 6.39 6.78
N ASN A 260 -14.39 5.98 7.01
CA ASN A 260 -15.51 6.93 6.98
C ASN A 260 -15.98 7.41 8.36
N ALA A 261 -15.82 6.65 9.45
CA ALA A 261 -16.29 7.06 10.77
C ALA A 261 -15.17 7.60 11.67
N LEU A 262 -14.02 6.90 11.72
CA LEU A 262 -12.93 7.26 12.65
C LEU A 262 -12.36 8.67 12.45
N PRO A 263 -12.17 9.22 11.24
CA PRO A 263 -11.62 10.58 11.10
C PRO A 263 -12.47 11.64 11.80
N PHE A 264 -13.80 11.53 11.74
CA PHE A 264 -14.70 12.45 12.44
C PHE A 264 -14.62 12.27 13.97
N ILE A 265 -14.52 11.02 14.43
CA ILE A 265 -14.35 10.71 15.86
C ILE A 265 -13.01 11.25 16.36
N ILE A 266 -11.93 11.09 15.60
CA ILE A 266 -10.60 11.62 15.91
C ILE A 266 -10.65 13.15 16.00
N GLY A 267 -11.25 13.82 15.02
CA GLY A 267 -11.43 15.27 15.04
C GLY A 267 -12.21 15.75 16.26
N TRP A 268 -13.31 15.08 16.60
CA TRP A 268 -14.09 15.39 17.80
C TRP A 268 -13.29 15.16 19.09
N LEU A 269 -12.64 14.00 19.25
CA LEU A 269 -11.80 13.67 20.41
C LEU A 269 -10.64 14.66 20.58
N PHE A 270 -10.05 15.11 19.48
CA PHE A 270 -9.00 16.12 19.49
C PHE A 270 -9.53 17.45 20.06
N THR A 271 -10.68 17.93 19.58
CA THR A 271 -11.28 19.17 20.12
C THR A 271 -11.66 19.04 21.59
N LEU A 272 -12.15 17.86 21.99
CA LEU A 272 -12.51 17.57 23.38
C LEU A 272 -11.28 17.57 24.28
N PHE A 273 -10.17 16.98 23.83
CA PHE A 273 -8.90 16.97 24.55
C PHE A 273 -8.37 18.39 24.76
N VAL A 274 -8.32 19.20 23.70
CA VAL A 274 -7.87 20.60 23.78
C VAL A 274 -8.70 21.40 24.77
N ARG A 275 -10.03 21.24 24.74
CA ARG A 275 -10.94 21.92 25.68
C ARG A 275 -10.74 21.50 27.13
N GLN A 276 -10.38 20.25 27.39
CA GLN A 276 -10.15 19.75 28.75
C GLN A 276 -8.76 20.15 29.28
N PHE A 277 -7.80 20.31 28.37
CA PHE A 277 -6.41 20.61 28.73
C PHE A 277 -6.15 22.10 28.99
N LEU A 278 -6.84 22.98 28.24
CA LEU A 278 -6.78 24.44 28.39
C LEU A 278 -7.71 24.92 29.51
#